data_AF-Q06GE0-F1
#
_entry.id   AF-Q06GE0-F1
#
_cell.length_a   1.000
_cell.length_b   1.000
_cell.length_c   1.000
_cell.angle_alpha   90.00
_cell.angle_beta   90.00
_cell.angle_gamma   90.00
#
_symmetry.space_group_name_H-M   'P 1'
#
loop_
_entity.id
_entity.type
_entity.pdbx_description
1 polymer ?
#
loop_
_entity_poly.entity_id
_entity_poly.type
_entity_poly.pdbx_seq_one_letter_code
_entity_poly.pdbx_strand_id
1 'polypeptide(L)'
;MTDHRGEEQFALFGFPEEGDHEEPNSSEPETMQPAAAPEESPEPDADGTEQEAGTTVEALELNPRPWESLPVTTDADGHAIIVTAEATYTPSGARLTGPVDSIEKLDKLLHWAALTPHGLTAQVWFVGIDSCAQLGWTIDPGSEDDVDDLEQLRQRAASELTEAIAATLPPLIAAGWELRGEPGFVVHLIRKVGTATQMVDLILEPYVWTYWNKDFGWGNRVGDMGILGNPTVGTYLPDDDLPAARELGRRLAWSVKHLDTLPGPTPARTGAAVLDKIRRERLRTGKGIVVTAGGPIPPIDGAPRGDFEPAAGWSRIPDTDDLDGATALVTIDQRAAYLASAGMLSFGYGRVRNLTGADAAAAAATDKPPFGIWRVTLPAAGQYALPTKLPLPHPAMLDDQPVQTWITTVSLDGLCAPIADGGMGLDLDDLDITEAWVYEEQGRALDKWAKVLREARAVAVDTNDAAMKRFLGACYKGYVGRMVNPDMWTATRMQHHHQPLWRAAIMAHCRWRGRRVAMRIARETGRWPIRTMTDSWVYLVGEGQDIADDSDALGKMTLEKHVELTDEMILSFAAAETTHDVRLTIAAAYGSQDEED
;
A
#
# COMPACT_ATOMS: atom_id res chain seq x y z
N MET A 1 53.61 -20.56 10.17
CA MET A 1 53.45 -19.12 10.47
C MET A 1 52.94 -18.48 9.19
N THR A 2 51.65 -18.10 9.23
CA THR A 2 50.94 -17.12 8.39
C THR A 2 51.35 -16.97 6.93
N ASP A 3 50.45 -17.41 6.04
CA ASP A 3 50.35 -16.92 4.66
C ASP A 3 48.89 -16.47 4.42
N HIS A 4 48.74 -15.23 3.96
CA HIS A 4 47.49 -14.53 3.69
C HIS A 4 47.20 -14.57 2.20
N ARG A 5 46.10 -15.22 1.78
CA ARG A 5 45.46 -14.98 0.47
C ARG A 5 43.95 -15.15 0.56
N GLY A 6 43.23 -14.10 0.15
CA GLY A 6 41.93 -14.17 -0.52
C GLY A 6 40.68 -14.22 0.35
N GLU A 7 40.21 -13.06 0.82
CA GLU A 7 38.78 -12.80 1.07
C GLU A 7 38.36 -11.65 0.15
N GLU A 8 37.67 -11.97 -0.95
CA GLU A 8 36.93 -10.99 -1.75
C GLU A 8 35.47 -11.01 -1.27
N GLN A 9 35.05 -9.90 -0.69
CA GLN A 9 33.71 -9.62 -0.18
C GLN A 9 32.82 -9.09 -1.32
N PHE A 10 31.66 -9.69 -1.53
CA PHE A 10 30.55 -9.03 -2.25
C PHE A 10 29.65 -8.33 -1.22
N ALA A 11 29.99 -7.09 -0.92
CA ALA A 11 29.06 -6.13 -0.32
C ALA A 11 28.19 -5.55 -1.45
N LEU A 12 26.87 -5.68 -1.35
CA LEU A 12 25.95 -4.96 -2.24
C LEU A 12 26.01 -3.47 -1.85
N PHE A 13 26.74 -2.72 -2.67
CA PHE A 13 26.98 -1.26 -2.68
C PHE A 13 28.04 -0.74 -1.68
N GLY A 14 29.27 -0.58 -2.19
CA GLY A 14 30.36 0.16 -1.56
C GLY A 14 30.42 1.60 -2.05
N PHE A 15 30.62 2.52 -1.09
CA PHE A 15 30.94 3.93 -1.32
C PHE A 15 32.35 4.09 -1.89
N PRO A 16 32.62 5.02 -2.83
CA PRO A 16 33.96 5.56 -3.03
C PRO A 16 34.26 6.65 -1.99
N GLU A 17 35.45 6.57 -1.41
CA GLU A 17 36.09 7.56 -0.55
C GLU A 17 36.36 8.89 -1.27
N GLU A 18 36.40 9.97 -0.49
CA GLU A 18 36.76 11.34 -0.88
C GLU A 18 38.11 11.45 -1.61
N GLY A 19 38.17 12.24 -2.68
CA GLY A 19 39.41 12.61 -3.37
C GLY A 19 39.25 13.83 -4.29
N ASP A 20 39.70 14.98 -3.77
CA ASP A 20 40.15 16.24 -4.41
C ASP A 20 39.45 16.78 -5.67
N HIS A 21 38.77 17.92 -5.48
CA HIS A 21 38.33 18.86 -6.51
C HIS A 21 39.50 19.70 -7.05
N GLU A 22 39.67 19.75 -8.37
CA GLU A 22 40.29 20.89 -9.08
C GLU A 22 39.23 21.54 -9.99
N GLU A 23 38.95 22.83 -9.74
CA GLU A 23 38.16 23.71 -10.62
C GLU A 23 38.88 23.97 -11.97
N PRO A 24 38.14 24.36 -13.03
CA PRO A 24 38.24 25.79 -13.39
C PRO A 24 36.97 26.45 -13.97
N ASN A 25 36.64 27.60 -13.37
CA ASN A 25 36.49 28.94 -13.96
C ASN A 25 35.56 29.22 -15.16
N SER A 26 34.43 29.89 -14.84
CA SER A 26 33.91 31.16 -15.40
C SER A 26 33.94 31.47 -16.91
N SER A 27 32.76 31.75 -17.48
CA SER A 27 32.52 33.03 -18.19
C SER A 27 31.03 33.24 -18.50
N GLU A 28 30.52 34.39 -18.09
CA GLU A 28 29.19 34.97 -18.35
C GLU A 28 29.24 35.90 -19.61
N PRO A 29 28.16 36.62 -20.01
CA PRO A 29 27.43 36.41 -21.26
C PRO A 29 27.60 37.53 -22.33
N GLU A 30 27.15 37.29 -23.58
CA GLU A 30 26.97 38.35 -24.59
C GLU A 30 25.54 38.41 -25.16
N THR A 31 25.06 39.64 -25.24
CA THR A 31 23.75 40.13 -25.71
C THR A 31 23.82 40.46 -27.21
N MET A 32 22.74 40.28 -27.99
CA MET A 32 22.29 41.24 -29.03
C MET A 32 20.98 40.80 -29.75
N GLN A 33 20.02 41.72 -29.82
CA GLN A 33 18.76 41.79 -30.59
C GLN A 33 18.99 42.50 -31.96
N PRO A 34 17.97 42.88 -32.82
CA PRO A 34 16.76 42.20 -33.37
C PRO A 34 16.48 42.52 -34.89
N ALA A 35 15.24 42.21 -35.36
CA ALA A 35 14.42 42.76 -36.50
C ALA A 35 14.42 41.96 -37.85
N ALA A 36 13.37 41.86 -38.70
CA ALA A 36 12.06 42.53 -38.89
C ALA A 36 11.08 41.68 -39.78
N ALA A 37 9.79 42.07 -39.83
CA ALA A 37 8.65 41.55 -40.62
C ALA A 37 8.53 42.11 -42.07
N PRO A 38 7.50 41.78 -42.90
CA PRO A 38 6.28 42.65 -43.04
C PRO A 38 4.94 41.95 -43.48
N GLU A 39 3.74 42.44 -43.05
CA GLU A 39 2.64 43.17 -43.79
C GLU A 39 1.57 42.27 -44.49
N GLU A 40 0.25 42.54 -44.63
CA GLU A 40 -0.61 43.74 -44.50
C GLU A 40 -2.14 43.37 -44.44
N SER A 41 -2.99 44.30 -43.98
CA SER A 41 -4.45 44.27 -43.67
C SER A 41 -5.40 44.43 -44.92
N PRO A 42 -6.76 44.68 -44.89
CA PRO A 42 -7.48 45.73 -44.12
C PRO A 42 -8.94 45.46 -43.62
N GLU A 43 -9.39 46.32 -42.70
CA GLU A 43 -10.78 46.57 -42.28
C GLU A 43 -11.55 47.50 -43.24
N PRO A 44 -12.86 47.73 -43.01
CA PRO A 44 -13.40 49.09 -43.17
C PRO A 44 -14.30 49.61 -42.02
N ASP A 45 -14.42 50.94 -42.01
CA ASP A 45 -14.86 51.89 -40.97
C ASP A 45 -16.35 51.98 -40.54
N ALA A 46 -16.51 52.40 -39.28
CA ALA A 46 -17.41 53.37 -38.60
C ALA A 46 -18.87 53.66 -39.07
N ASP A 47 -19.83 53.61 -38.13
CA ASP A 47 -20.54 54.78 -37.54
C ASP A 47 -21.40 54.37 -36.32
N GLY A 48 -21.62 55.27 -35.36
CA GLY A 48 -22.16 54.95 -34.02
C GLY A 48 -23.68 55.04 -33.83
N THR A 49 -24.23 54.35 -32.82
CA THR A 49 -25.39 54.79 -32.00
C THR A 49 -25.55 53.93 -30.72
N GLU A 50 -25.99 54.55 -29.62
CA GLU A 50 -26.25 53.99 -28.29
C GLU A 50 -27.36 52.91 -28.28
N GLN A 51 -27.23 51.83 -27.49
CA GLN A 51 -28.23 51.37 -26.49
C GLN A 51 -27.91 50.00 -25.84
N GLU A 52 -28.34 49.92 -24.57
CA GLU A 52 -28.29 48.84 -23.57
C GLU A 52 -28.29 47.39 -24.09
N ALA A 53 -27.30 46.60 -23.65
CA ALA A 53 -27.35 45.14 -23.72
C ALA A 53 -26.93 44.56 -22.37
N GLY A 54 -27.90 43.95 -21.67
CA GLY A 54 -27.69 43.23 -20.44
C GLY A 54 -26.66 42.13 -20.63
N THR A 55 -25.60 42.16 -19.82
CA THR A 55 -24.62 41.09 -19.73
C THR A 55 -25.27 39.93 -18.97
N THR A 56 -25.91 39.01 -19.70
CA THR A 56 -26.04 37.64 -19.24
C THR A 56 -24.63 37.08 -19.15
N VAL A 57 -24.12 36.99 -17.93
CA VAL A 57 -22.94 36.21 -17.61
C VAL A 57 -23.31 34.77 -17.96
N GLU A 58 -22.78 34.25 -19.07
CA GLU A 58 -22.82 32.81 -19.34
C GLU A 58 -22.09 32.14 -18.17
N ALA A 59 -22.87 31.49 -17.30
CA ALA A 59 -22.35 30.61 -16.30
C ALA A 59 -21.59 29.51 -17.04
N LEU A 60 -20.26 29.50 -16.90
CA LEU A 60 -19.45 28.34 -17.25
C LEU A 60 -20.10 27.14 -16.57
N GLU A 61 -20.66 26.22 -17.35
CA GLU A 61 -21.16 24.94 -16.86
C GLU A 61 -19.96 24.16 -16.32
N LEU A 62 -19.65 24.38 -15.04
CA LEU A 62 -18.74 23.53 -14.29
C LEU A 62 -19.40 22.16 -14.22
N ASN A 63 -18.92 21.24 -15.06
CA ASN A 63 -19.28 19.83 -14.92
C ASN A 63 -19.01 19.41 -13.47
N PRO A 64 -20.02 18.90 -12.73
CA PRO A 64 -19.85 18.53 -11.34
C PRO A 64 -18.74 17.47 -11.22
N ARG A 65 -17.93 17.57 -10.17
CA ARG A 65 -16.83 16.62 -9.96
C ARG A 65 -17.45 15.23 -9.80
N PRO A 66 -16.84 14.15 -10.32
CA PRO A 66 -17.47 12.81 -10.32
C PRO A 66 -17.98 12.35 -8.94
N TRP A 67 -17.27 12.71 -7.87
CA TRP A 67 -17.64 12.36 -6.49
C TRP A 67 -18.91 13.05 -5.99
N GLU A 68 -19.30 14.20 -6.54
CA GLU A 68 -20.51 14.94 -6.14
C GLU A 68 -21.80 14.19 -6.48
N SER A 69 -21.72 13.26 -7.43
CA SER A 69 -22.83 12.39 -7.82
C SER A 69 -22.98 11.15 -6.92
N LEU A 70 -21.99 10.87 -6.04
CA LEU A 70 -21.98 9.69 -5.19
C LEU A 70 -22.92 9.88 -3.98
N PRO A 71 -23.50 8.79 -3.44
CA PRO A 71 -24.45 8.89 -2.35
C PRO A 71 -23.79 9.37 -1.06
N VAL A 72 -24.44 10.34 -0.40
CA VAL A 72 -24.14 10.78 0.96
C VAL A 72 -25.11 10.10 1.93
N THR A 73 -24.61 9.62 3.05
CA THR A 73 -25.43 9.03 4.12
C THR A 73 -25.10 9.64 5.47
N THR A 74 -25.92 9.36 6.48
CA THR A 74 -25.75 9.85 7.85
C THR A 74 -24.99 8.86 8.74
N ASP A 75 -24.39 7.81 8.16
CA ASP A 75 -23.81 6.68 8.93
C ASP A 75 -22.67 7.12 9.86
N ALA A 76 -21.94 8.19 9.54
CA ALA A 76 -20.88 8.74 10.41
C ALA A 76 -21.33 9.91 11.30
N ASP A 77 -22.58 10.36 11.19
CA ASP A 77 -23.11 11.45 12.01
C ASP A 77 -23.15 11.03 13.49
N GLY A 78 -22.70 11.91 14.39
CA GLY A 78 -22.59 11.59 15.82
C GLY A 78 -21.37 10.74 16.19
N HIS A 79 -20.57 10.34 15.20
CA HIS A 79 -19.28 9.65 15.39
C HIS A 79 -18.08 10.51 14.98
N ALA A 80 -18.28 11.38 14.00
CA ALA A 80 -17.29 12.35 13.55
C ALA A 80 -17.87 13.75 13.36
N ILE A 81 -17.01 14.77 13.41
CA ILE A 81 -17.29 16.16 13.02
C ILE A 81 -16.19 16.65 12.09
N ILE A 82 -16.54 17.55 11.17
CA ILE A 82 -15.59 18.23 10.29
C ILE A 82 -15.61 19.72 10.62
N VAL A 83 -14.42 20.32 10.74
CA VAL A 83 -14.18 21.71 11.09
C VAL A 83 -13.46 22.36 9.90
N THR A 84 -14.00 23.44 9.39
CA THR A 84 -13.33 24.33 8.44
C THR A 84 -13.10 25.69 9.09
N ALA A 85 -12.41 26.61 8.39
CA ALA A 85 -12.22 27.97 8.86
C ALA A 85 -13.53 28.77 9.04
N GLU A 86 -14.63 28.34 8.40
CA GLU A 86 -15.92 29.05 8.44
C GLU A 86 -16.93 28.47 9.43
N ALA A 87 -16.94 27.15 9.61
CA ALA A 87 -17.98 26.45 10.37
C ALA A 87 -17.60 25.00 10.70
N THR A 88 -18.47 24.36 11.49
CA THR A 88 -18.41 22.91 11.74
C THR A 88 -19.59 22.19 11.08
N TYR A 89 -19.36 20.97 10.61
CA TYR A 89 -20.34 20.17 9.85
C TYR A 89 -20.41 18.73 10.38
N THR A 90 -21.59 18.12 10.23
CA THR A 90 -21.69 16.65 10.25
C THR A 90 -21.06 16.05 8.99
N PRO A 91 -20.65 14.78 9.02
CA PRO A 91 -20.22 14.06 7.81
C PRO A 91 -21.26 14.07 6.68
N SER A 92 -22.56 14.06 7.00
CA SER A 92 -23.64 14.23 6.01
C SER A 92 -23.77 15.64 5.41
N GLY A 93 -22.99 16.62 5.91
CA GLY A 93 -22.94 17.99 5.40
C GLY A 93 -23.84 19.00 6.12
N ALA A 94 -24.51 18.61 7.21
CA ALA A 94 -25.32 19.54 7.99
C ALA A 94 -24.43 20.49 8.78
N ARG A 95 -24.60 21.80 8.60
CA ARG A 95 -23.90 22.83 9.38
C ARG A 95 -24.37 22.77 10.83
N LEU A 96 -23.42 22.69 11.76
CA LEU A 96 -23.68 22.58 13.20
C LEU A 96 -23.50 23.92 13.92
N THR A 97 -22.30 24.49 13.87
CA THR A 97 -21.93 25.71 14.59
C THR A 97 -21.01 26.61 13.73
N GLY A 98 -20.60 27.75 14.26
CA GLY A 98 -19.60 28.63 13.64
C GLY A 98 -18.18 28.06 13.70
N PRO A 99 -17.15 28.86 13.38
CA PRO A 99 -15.78 28.39 13.34
C PRO A 99 -15.22 28.09 14.74
N VAL A 100 -14.25 27.18 14.80
CA VAL A 100 -13.54 26.79 16.03
C VAL A 100 -12.24 27.58 16.10
N ASP A 101 -12.35 28.85 16.46
CA ASP A 101 -11.25 29.82 16.42
C ASP A 101 -10.48 29.99 17.75
N SER A 102 -10.69 29.07 18.68
CA SER A 102 -10.06 29.07 20.01
C SER A 102 -10.16 27.71 20.66
N ILE A 103 -9.21 27.42 21.54
CA ILE A 103 -9.14 26.17 22.30
C ILE A 103 -10.35 26.02 23.23
N GLU A 104 -10.90 27.12 23.76
CA GLU A 104 -12.14 27.11 24.53
C GLU A 104 -13.37 26.73 23.69
N LYS A 105 -13.43 27.15 22.42
CA LYS A 105 -14.49 26.71 21.50
C LYS A 105 -14.33 25.24 21.13
N LEU A 106 -13.09 24.78 20.94
CA LEU A 106 -12.80 23.36 20.72
C LEU A 106 -13.29 22.52 21.92
N ASP A 107 -12.97 22.92 23.14
CA ASP A 107 -13.45 22.24 24.34
C ASP A 107 -14.99 22.19 24.38
N LYS A 108 -15.66 23.33 24.14
CA LYS A 108 -17.12 23.39 24.07
C LYS A 108 -17.71 22.48 23.00
N LEU A 109 -17.08 22.43 21.81
CA LEU A 109 -17.51 21.55 20.73
C LEU A 109 -17.41 20.08 21.15
N LEU A 110 -16.27 19.66 21.72
CA LEU A 110 -16.06 18.27 22.16
C LEU A 110 -17.07 17.84 23.24
N HIS A 111 -17.46 18.76 24.13
CA HIS A 111 -18.50 18.55 25.12
C HIS A 111 -19.90 18.46 24.50
N TRP A 112 -20.26 19.45 23.68
CA TRP A 112 -21.60 19.59 23.11
C TRP A 112 -21.91 18.47 22.13
N ALA A 113 -20.95 18.10 21.28
CA ALA A 113 -21.12 17.09 20.25
C ALA A 113 -21.36 15.69 20.81
N ALA A 114 -20.86 15.40 22.01
CA ALA A 114 -21.01 14.13 22.71
C ALA A 114 -20.75 12.91 21.79
N LEU A 115 -19.72 13.00 20.95
CA LEU A 115 -19.44 12.01 19.91
C LEU A 115 -19.22 10.61 20.51
N THR A 116 -19.73 9.61 19.81
CA THR A 116 -19.59 8.21 20.20
C THR A 116 -18.61 7.48 19.29
N PRO A 117 -17.75 6.61 19.82
CA PRO A 117 -16.81 5.85 19.01
C PRO A 117 -17.56 4.84 18.11
N HIS A 118 -17.11 4.66 16.87
CA HIS A 118 -17.64 3.66 15.95
C HIS A 118 -16.52 2.83 15.34
N GLY A 119 -16.34 1.61 15.85
CA GLY A 119 -15.18 0.76 15.54
C GLY A 119 -13.88 1.28 16.17
N LEU A 120 -13.50 2.52 15.82
CA LEU A 120 -12.42 3.34 16.38
C LEU A 120 -12.97 4.49 17.25
N THR A 121 -12.05 5.24 17.85
CA THR A 121 -12.28 6.50 18.57
C THR A 121 -13.11 7.48 17.75
N ALA A 122 -13.92 8.29 18.44
CA ALA A 122 -14.64 9.39 17.79
C ALA A 122 -13.65 10.40 17.20
N GLN A 123 -14.04 11.10 16.14
CA GLN A 123 -13.11 11.90 15.34
C GLN A 123 -13.56 13.35 15.14
N VAL A 124 -12.62 14.28 15.17
CA VAL A 124 -12.83 15.66 14.73
C VAL A 124 -11.78 15.98 13.67
N TRP A 125 -12.21 16.27 12.46
CA TRP A 125 -11.35 16.53 11.32
C TRP A 125 -11.25 18.03 11.07
N PHE A 126 -10.03 18.57 11.10
CA PHE A 126 -9.74 19.93 10.68
C PHE A 126 -9.33 19.89 9.21
N VAL A 127 -10.10 20.58 8.37
CA VAL A 127 -9.94 20.62 6.91
C VAL A 127 -9.57 22.04 6.51
N GLY A 128 -8.52 22.17 5.70
CA GLY A 128 -7.97 23.46 5.29
C GLY A 128 -7.01 24.05 6.32
N ILE A 129 -5.92 24.65 5.84
CA ILE A 129 -4.84 25.18 6.68
C ILE A 129 -5.32 26.25 7.67
N ASP A 130 -6.28 27.08 7.23
CA ASP A 130 -6.84 28.16 8.03
C ASP A 130 -7.59 27.65 9.27
N SER A 131 -8.21 26.47 9.19
CA SER A 131 -8.88 25.85 10.35
C SER A 131 -7.90 25.49 11.47
N CYS A 132 -6.66 25.10 11.11
CA CYS A 132 -5.58 24.83 12.06
C CYS A 132 -4.93 26.13 12.54
N ALA A 133 -4.73 27.09 11.64
CA ALA A 133 -4.11 28.39 11.96
C ALA A 133 -4.92 29.19 12.99
N GLN A 134 -6.26 29.11 12.95
CA GLN A 134 -7.12 29.72 13.95
C GLN A 134 -6.90 29.21 15.38
N LEU A 135 -6.35 27.99 15.54
CA LEU A 135 -5.98 27.42 16.84
C LEU A 135 -4.52 27.67 17.21
N GLY A 136 -3.77 28.39 16.38
CA GLY A 136 -2.32 28.57 16.52
C GLY A 136 -1.51 27.35 16.12
N TRP A 137 -2.09 26.39 15.42
CA TRP A 137 -1.40 25.20 14.91
C TRP A 137 -0.88 25.49 13.50
N THR A 138 0.07 26.42 13.40
CA THR A 138 0.75 26.77 12.17
C THR A 138 2.22 26.38 12.29
N ILE A 139 2.77 25.81 11.21
CA ILE A 139 4.18 25.43 11.11
C ILE A 139 4.80 26.09 9.89
N ASP A 140 6.11 26.28 9.91
CA ASP A 140 6.88 26.77 8.77
C ASP A 140 8.02 25.78 8.50
N PRO A 141 7.73 24.71 7.72
CA PRO A 141 8.68 23.63 7.54
C PRO A 141 9.96 24.06 6.83
N GLY A 142 9.96 25.20 6.12
CA GLY A 142 11.03 25.64 5.20
C GLY A 142 10.76 25.24 3.75
N SER A 143 11.71 25.54 2.85
CA SER A 143 11.62 25.12 1.44
C SER A 143 12.18 23.71 1.24
N GLU A 144 11.65 22.98 0.25
CA GLU A 144 12.29 21.77 -0.26
C GLU A 144 13.69 22.07 -0.82
N ASP A 145 13.89 23.28 -1.35
CA ASP A 145 15.19 23.75 -1.87
C ASP A 145 16.25 23.94 -0.77
N ASP A 146 15.85 24.01 0.50
CA ASP A 146 16.73 24.24 1.64
C ASP A 146 17.28 22.94 2.26
N VAL A 147 16.85 21.78 1.76
CA VAL A 147 17.25 20.46 2.30
C VAL A 147 17.69 19.50 1.19
N ASP A 148 18.76 18.74 1.45
CA ASP A 148 19.18 17.66 0.56
C ASP A 148 18.28 16.41 0.68
N ASP A 149 17.48 16.33 1.77
CA ASP A 149 16.62 15.20 2.09
C ASP A 149 15.28 15.68 2.65
N LEU A 150 14.19 15.39 1.93
CA LEU A 150 12.82 15.73 2.31
C LEU A 150 12.39 15.11 3.65
N GLU A 151 13.04 14.02 4.10
CA GLU A 151 12.81 13.45 5.42
C GLU A 151 13.22 14.42 6.54
N GLN A 152 14.25 15.25 6.34
CA GLN A 152 14.65 16.28 7.29
C GLN A 152 13.57 17.35 7.40
N LEU A 153 13.03 17.80 6.27
CA LEU A 153 11.91 18.74 6.21
C LEU A 153 10.69 18.18 6.97
N ARG A 154 10.37 16.91 6.73
CA ARG A 154 9.26 16.22 7.40
C ARG A 154 9.45 16.13 8.91
N GLN A 155 10.65 15.72 9.36
CA GLN A 155 10.95 15.61 10.80
C GLN A 155 10.89 16.96 11.50
N ARG A 156 11.39 18.01 10.85
CA ARG A 156 11.26 19.40 11.32
C ARG A 156 9.80 19.81 11.41
N ALA A 157 9.02 19.62 10.35
CA ALA A 157 7.60 19.93 10.30
C ALA A 157 6.80 19.22 11.41
N ALA A 158 7.07 17.93 11.63
CA ALA A 158 6.44 17.16 12.70
C ALA A 158 6.80 17.68 14.09
N SER A 159 8.06 18.08 14.30
CA SER A 159 8.54 18.63 15.57
C SER A 159 7.90 19.99 15.85
N GLU A 160 7.91 20.90 14.87
CA GLU A 160 7.26 22.21 14.97
C GLU A 160 5.76 22.08 15.24
N LEU A 161 5.09 21.13 14.58
CA LEU A 161 3.66 20.87 14.80
C LEU A 161 3.39 20.40 16.23
N THR A 162 4.24 19.49 16.73
CA THR A 162 4.17 19.00 18.10
C THR A 162 4.29 20.15 19.10
N GLU A 163 5.23 21.06 18.89
CA GLU A 163 5.45 22.23 19.73
C GLU A 163 4.27 23.22 19.68
N ALA A 164 3.76 23.52 18.48
CA ALA A 164 2.62 24.42 18.29
C ALA A 164 1.35 23.90 18.99
N ILE A 165 1.09 22.59 18.87
CA ILE A 165 -0.03 21.94 19.56
C ILE A 165 0.21 21.96 21.09
N ALA A 166 1.39 21.56 21.55
CA ALA A 166 1.71 21.54 22.98
C ALA A 166 1.57 22.92 23.65
N ALA A 167 1.95 23.99 22.96
CA ALA A 167 1.84 25.37 23.46
C ALA A 167 0.39 25.83 23.68
N THR A 168 -0.55 25.29 22.92
CA THR A 168 -1.96 25.74 22.89
C THR A 168 -2.90 24.83 23.68
N LEU A 169 -2.45 23.63 24.07
CA LEU A 169 -3.24 22.68 24.87
C LEU A 169 -3.50 23.00 26.37
N PRO A 170 -2.79 23.90 27.08
CA PRO A 170 -3.03 24.11 28.51
C PRO A 170 -4.49 24.37 28.92
N PRO A 171 -5.32 25.14 28.16
CA PRO A 171 -6.73 25.32 28.48
C PRO A 171 -7.54 24.02 28.40
N LEU A 172 -7.28 23.15 27.42
CA LEU A 172 -7.92 21.83 27.31
C LEU A 172 -7.52 20.92 28.48
N ILE A 173 -6.24 20.95 28.86
CA ILE A 173 -5.74 20.20 30.02
C ILE A 173 -6.42 20.69 31.31
N ALA A 174 -6.57 22.00 31.48
CA ALA A 174 -7.30 22.60 32.60
C ALA A 174 -8.79 22.20 32.61
N ALA A 175 -9.40 21.95 31.45
CA ALA A 175 -10.77 21.42 31.31
C ALA A 175 -10.90 19.91 31.61
N GLY A 176 -9.77 19.25 31.92
CA GLY A 176 -9.69 17.84 32.31
C GLY A 176 -9.43 16.87 31.17
N TRP A 177 -9.00 17.36 30.00
CA TRP A 177 -8.48 16.51 28.94
C TRP A 177 -7.03 16.13 29.21
N GLU A 178 -6.65 14.93 28.82
CA GLU A 178 -5.29 14.43 28.87
C GLU A 178 -4.87 14.05 27.45
N LEU A 179 -3.59 14.28 27.13
CA LEU A 179 -2.99 13.78 25.90
C LEU A 179 -2.59 12.31 26.07
N ARG A 180 -2.79 11.53 25.01
CA ARG A 180 -2.30 10.16 24.93
C ARG A 180 -1.20 10.03 23.87
N GLY A 181 0.05 10.11 24.31
CA GLY A 181 1.23 10.11 23.43
C GLY A 181 1.60 11.51 22.97
N GLU A 182 2.58 11.60 22.08
CA GLU A 182 2.99 12.86 21.47
C GLU A 182 1.96 13.30 20.41
N PRO A 183 1.52 14.56 20.41
CA PRO A 183 0.61 15.08 19.40
C PRO A 183 1.34 15.27 18.07
N GLY A 184 0.62 15.08 16.96
CA GLY A 184 1.09 15.44 15.63
C GLY A 184 -0.12 15.76 14.74
N PHE A 185 -0.13 15.29 13.49
CA PHE A 185 -1.33 15.38 12.65
C PHE A 185 -2.55 14.65 13.25
N VAL A 186 -2.32 13.77 14.23
CA VAL A 186 -3.36 13.18 15.08
C VAL A 186 -3.09 13.57 16.52
N VAL A 187 -4.10 14.13 17.19
CA VAL A 187 -4.07 14.47 18.61
C VAL A 187 -5.05 13.58 19.35
N HIS A 188 -4.53 12.68 20.18
CA HIS A 188 -5.33 11.75 20.95
C HIS A 188 -5.72 12.35 22.30
N LEU A 189 -6.99 12.74 22.45
CA LEU A 189 -7.53 13.32 23.68
C LEU A 189 -8.35 12.29 24.45
N ILE A 190 -8.12 12.22 25.76
CA ILE A 190 -8.88 11.38 26.69
C ILE A 190 -9.37 12.22 27.87
N ARG A 191 -10.60 11.95 28.33
CA ARG A 191 -11.18 12.63 29.49
C ARG A 191 -12.04 11.68 30.31
N LYS A 192 -11.93 11.75 31.63
CA LYS A 192 -12.79 11.01 32.54
C LYS A 192 -14.03 11.84 32.88
N VAL A 193 -15.21 11.26 32.64
CA VAL A 193 -16.50 11.86 32.97
C VAL A 193 -17.23 10.91 33.90
N GLY A 194 -17.13 11.16 35.21
CA GLY A 194 -17.60 10.23 36.23
C GLY A 194 -16.89 8.88 36.13
N THR A 195 -17.65 7.80 35.86
CA THR A 195 -17.10 6.45 35.61
C THR A 195 -16.80 6.17 34.14
N ALA A 196 -17.25 7.04 33.22
CA ALA A 196 -17.03 6.90 31.79
C ALA A 196 -15.71 7.56 31.36
N THR A 197 -15.14 7.05 30.28
CA THR A 197 -13.96 7.64 29.63
C THR A 197 -14.38 8.07 28.22
N GLN A 198 -14.25 9.36 27.93
CA GLN A 198 -14.43 9.93 26.61
C GLN A 198 -13.06 9.93 25.90
N MET A 199 -13.02 9.50 24.65
CA MET A 199 -11.82 9.54 23.81
C MET A 199 -12.19 10.14 22.46
N VAL A 200 -11.42 11.12 22.00
CA VAL A 200 -11.59 11.77 20.71
C VAL A 200 -10.22 11.95 20.07
N ASP A 201 -10.13 11.63 18.78
CA ASP A 201 -8.97 11.94 17.96
C ASP A 201 -9.25 13.21 17.17
N LEU A 202 -8.38 14.21 17.29
CA LEU A 202 -8.36 15.35 16.37
C LEU A 202 -7.43 15.01 15.21
N ILE A 203 -7.89 15.13 13.98
CA ILE A 203 -7.11 14.83 12.78
C ILE A 203 -6.96 16.09 11.95
N LEU A 204 -5.71 16.44 11.67
CA LEU A 204 -5.32 17.65 10.96
C LEU A 204 -5.00 17.28 9.51
N GLU A 205 -5.98 17.44 8.63
CA GLU A 205 -5.83 17.11 7.21
C GLU A 205 -4.63 17.83 6.55
N PRO A 206 -4.40 19.14 6.78
CA PRO A 206 -3.29 19.86 6.15
C PRO A 206 -1.89 19.34 6.51
N TYR A 207 -1.77 18.58 7.61
CA TYR A 207 -0.50 18.12 8.15
C TYR A 207 -0.31 16.61 8.08
N VAL A 208 -1.19 15.87 7.40
CA VAL A 208 -1.08 14.41 7.29
C VAL A 208 0.27 13.95 6.68
N TRP A 209 0.84 14.76 5.79
CA TRP A 209 2.11 14.48 5.13
C TRP A 209 3.29 14.43 6.12
N THR A 210 3.20 15.11 7.27
CA THR A 210 4.23 15.13 8.31
C THR A 210 4.46 13.77 8.97
N TYR A 211 3.49 12.85 8.89
CA TYR A 211 3.58 11.50 9.47
C TYR A 211 4.15 10.46 8.50
N TRP A 212 4.27 10.79 7.22
CA TRP A 212 4.53 9.77 6.20
C TRP A 212 5.97 9.26 6.25
N ASN A 213 6.15 7.98 6.56
CA ASN A 213 7.44 7.31 6.67
C ASN A 213 7.87 6.78 5.28
N LYS A 214 9.16 6.91 4.95
CA LYS A 214 9.87 6.29 3.80
C LYS A 214 9.53 4.82 3.54
N ASP A 215 9.06 4.09 4.55
CA ASP A 215 8.60 2.70 4.42
C ASP A 215 7.32 2.53 3.54
N PHE A 216 6.70 3.62 3.08
CA PHE A 216 5.44 3.61 2.32
C PHE A 216 5.56 3.95 0.83
N GLY A 217 6.78 4.07 0.28
CA GLY A 217 7.01 4.19 -1.16
C GLY A 217 8.49 4.45 -1.45
N TRP A 218 9.08 3.66 -2.34
CA TRP A 218 10.33 4.04 -3.00
C TRP A 218 10.08 5.30 -3.82
N GLY A 219 10.95 6.31 -3.69
CA GLY A 219 10.90 7.57 -4.45
C GLY A 219 9.98 8.66 -3.88
N ASN A 220 10.52 9.51 -3.00
CA ASN A 220 10.25 10.94 -2.72
C ASN A 220 8.92 11.60 -3.16
N ARG A 221 7.77 10.92 -3.12
CA ARG A 221 6.44 11.51 -3.43
C ARG A 221 5.47 11.30 -2.29
N VAL A 222 4.67 12.33 -1.99
CA VAL A 222 3.57 12.25 -1.03
C VAL A 222 2.63 11.10 -1.46
N GLY A 223 2.61 10.03 -0.67
CA GLY A 223 1.99 8.75 -1.01
C GLY A 223 0.46 8.71 -0.85
N ASP A 224 -0.08 7.52 -0.59
CA ASP A 224 -1.51 7.32 -0.27
C ASP A 224 -1.83 7.87 1.13
N MET A 225 -2.48 9.03 1.23
CA MET A 225 -2.83 9.70 2.49
C MET A 225 -4.08 9.12 3.18
N GLY A 226 -4.37 7.85 2.89
CA GLY A 226 -5.48 7.09 3.44
C GLY A 226 -6.84 7.59 3.00
N ILE A 227 -7.72 7.93 3.96
CA ILE A 227 -9.09 8.32 3.61
C ILE A 227 -9.12 9.63 2.80
N LEU A 228 -8.07 10.45 2.92
CA LEU A 228 -7.89 11.69 2.18
C LEU A 228 -7.56 11.44 0.70
N GLY A 229 -7.04 10.25 0.36
CA GLY A 229 -6.72 9.86 -1.01
C GLY A 229 -5.25 10.13 -1.37
N ASN A 230 -4.95 10.22 -2.66
CA ASN A 230 -3.60 10.36 -3.17
C ASN A 230 -3.55 11.49 -4.22
N PRO A 231 -2.68 12.50 -4.04
CA PRO A 231 -2.61 13.65 -4.94
C PRO A 231 -2.09 13.28 -6.33
N THR A 232 -1.07 12.40 -6.40
CA THR A 232 -0.41 11.99 -7.65
C THR A 232 -1.34 11.30 -8.65
N VAL A 233 -2.44 10.70 -8.18
CA VAL A 233 -3.43 10.01 -9.03
C VAL A 233 -4.81 10.67 -9.02
N GLY A 234 -4.91 11.90 -8.51
CA GLY A 234 -6.14 12.70 -8.57
C GLY A 234 -7.28 12.19 -7.70
N THR A 235 -7.01 11.47 -6.60
CA THR A 235 -8.05 11.05 -5.64
C THR A 235 -7.99 11.79 -4.31
N TYR A 236 -7.12 12.79 -4.19
CA TYR A 236 -7.07 13.65 -3.02
C TYR A 236 -8.36 14.45 -2.85
N LEU A 237 -8.55 15.08 -1.68
CA LEU A 237 -9.68 15.98 -1.46
C LEU A 237 -9.57 17.21 -2.38
N PRO A 238 -10.71 17.86 -2.72
CA PRO A 238 -10.72 19.19 -3.31
C PRO A 238 -9.84 20.21 -2.57
N ASP A 239 -9.32 21.22 -3.29
CA ASP A 239 -8.52 22.29 -2.68
C ASP A 239 -9.37 23.25 -1.83
N ASP A 240 -10.63 23.47 -2.19
CA ASP A 240 -11.54 24.34 -1.44
C ASP A 240 -12.07 23.64 -0.18
N ASP A 241 -11.98 24.29 0.98
CA ASP A 241 -12.36 23.77 2.30
C ASP A 241 -13.75 23.12 2.33
N LEU A 242 -14.78 23.78 1.78
CA LEU A 242 -16.15 23.29 1.87
C LEU A 242 -16.40 22.05 0.98
N PRO A 243 -16.01 22.04 -0.31
CA PRO A 243 -15.96 20.83 -1.11
C PRO A 243 -15.11 19.71 -0.47
N ALA A 244 -13.95 20.03 0.10
CA ALA A 244 -13.10 19.06 0.80
C ALA A 244 -13.81 18.43 2.01
N ALA A 245 -14.46 19.25 2.83
CA ALA A 245 -15.26 18.80 3.96
C ALA A 245 -16.42 17.90 3.53
N ARG A 246 -17.10 18.22 2.43
CA ARG A 246 -18.20 17.39 1.89
C ARG A 246 -17.71 16.03 1.41
N GLU A 247 -16.61 16.01 0.65
CA GLU A 247 -16.06 14.75 0.16
C GLU A 247 -15.49 13.90 1.30
N LEU A 248 -14.79 14.50 2.25
CA LEU A 248 -14.34 13.80 3.46
C LEU A 248 -15.52 13.22 4.22
N GLY A 249 -16.56 14.01 4.47
CA GLY A 249 -17.78 13.57 5.16
C GLY A 249 -18.44 12.36 4.49
N ARG A 250 -18.55 12.38 3.16
CA ARG A 250 -19.02 11.25 2.36
C ARG A 250 -18.15 10.01 2.56
N ARG A 251 -16.82 10.15 2.51
CA ARG A 251 -15.88 9.03 2.71
C ARG A 251 -15.94 8.45 4.13
N LEU A 252 -16.11 9.30 5.16
CA LEU A 252 -16.31 8.87 6.54
C LEU A 252 -17.60 8.05 6.69
N ALA A 253 -18.72 8.56 6.15
CA ALA A 253 -20.01 7.87 6.15
C ALA A 253 -19.93 6.54 5.38
N TRP A 254 -19.24 6.53 4.23
CA TRP A 254 -18.98 5.31 3.46
C TRP A 254 -18.22 4.27 4.28
N SER A 255 -17.15 4.69 4.99
CA SER A 255 -16.36 3.79 5.84
C SER A 255 -17.22 3.17 6.94
N VAL A 256 -18.04 3.97 7.62
CA VAL A 256 -18.95 3.43 8.65
C VAL A 256 -19.97 2.48 8.03
N LYS A 257 -20.59 2.84 6.91
CA LYS A 257 -21.60 2.00 6.25
C LYS A 257 -21.06 0.63 5.81
N HIS A 258 -19.88 0.60 5.21
CA HIS A 258 -19.37 -0.58 4.52
C HIS A 258 -18.29 -1.36 5.31
N LEU A 259 -17.57 -0.70 6.21
CA LEU A 259 -16.57 -1.32 7.08
C LEU A 259 -17.02 -1.40 8.54
N ASP A 260 -18.09 -0.68 8.90
CA ASP A 260 -18.64 -0.62 10.26
C ASP A 260 -17.57 -0.14 11.26
N THR A 261 -16.78 0.84 10.80
CA THR A 261 -15.75 1.57 11.56
C THR A 261 -15.45 2.92 10.91
N LEU A 262 -15.11 3.92 11.71
CA LEU A 262 -14.38 5.10 11.23
C LEU A 262 -13.00 4.69 10.69
N PRO A 263 -12.42 5.46 9.74
CA PRO A 263 -11.08 5.18 9.24
C PRO A 263 -10.02 5.43 10.32
N GLY A 264 -8.99 4.60 10.37
CA GLY A 264 -7.81 4.88 11.19
C GLY A 264 -6.94 5.97 10.56
N PRO A 265 -5.96 6.50 11.31
CA PRO A 265 -5.04 7.53 10.83
C PRO A 265 -4.13 7.05 9.70
N THR A 266 -4.10 5.74 9.46
CA THR A 266 -3.46 5.13 8.28
C THR A 266 -4.38 4.03 7.75
N PRO A 267 -4.33 3.69 6.45
CA PRO A 267 -5.09 2.57 5.89
C PRO A 267 -4.90 1.26 6.65
N ALA A 268 -3.66 0.94 7.04
CA ALA A 268 -3.39 -0.28 7.79
C ALA A 268 -4.07 -0.31 9.17
N ARG A 269 -4.22 0.85 9.83
CA ARG A 269 -4.98 0.95 11.10
C ARG A 269 -6.47 0.74 10.87
N THR A 270 -7.03 1.18 9.74
CA THR A 270 -8.41 0.83 9.34
C THR A 270 -8.55 -0.68 9.12
N GLY A 271 -7.62 -1.29 8.39
CA GLY A 271 -7.59 -2.75 8.19
C GLY A 271 -7.53 -3.52 9.51
N ALA A 272 -6.72 -3.06 10.46
CA ALA A 272 -6.64 -3.61 11.81
C ALA A 272 -7.95 -3.44 12.61
N ALA A 273 -8.59 -2.26 12.51
CA ALA A 273 -9.85 -1.96 13.21
C ALA A 273 -10.99 -2.90 12.79
N VAL A 274 -11.08 -3.24 11.50
CA VAL A 274 -12.03 -4.23 10.99
C VAL A 274 -11.79 -5.59 11.65
N LEU A 275 -10.52 -6.02 11.79
CA LEU A 275 -10.20 -7.27 12.47
C LEU A 275 -10.53 -7.22 13.97
N ASP A 276 -10.21 -6.12 14.65
CA ASP A 276 -10.48 -5.92 16.08
C ASP A 276 -11.97 -5.96 16.39
N LYS A 277 -12.79 -5.40 15.50
CA LYS A 277 -14.24 -5.47 15.61
C LYS A 277 -14.74 -6.91 15.47
N ILE A 278 -14.27 -7.64 14.46
CA ILE A 278 -14.59 -9.07 14.31
C ILE A 278 -14.16 -9.85 15.56
N ARG A 279 -12.95 -9.60 16.07
CA ARG A 279 -12.42 -10.22 17.29
C ARG A 279 -13.30 -9.94 18.50
N ARG A 280 -13.71 -8.68 18.73
CA ARG A 280 -14.63 -8.29 19.82
C ARG A 280 -15.98 -8.99 19.71
N GLU A 281 -16.55 -9.09 18.51
CA GLU A 281 -17.80 -9.80 18.27
C GLU A 281 -17.67 -11.30 18.58
N ARG A 282 -16.57 -11.93 18.15
CA ARG A 282 -16.30 -13.35 18.43
C ARG A 282 -16.09 -13.60 19.93
N LEU A 283 -15.37 -12.73 20.63
CA LEU A 283 -15.23 -12.78 22.10
C LEU A 283 -16.58 -12.68 22.81
N ARG A 284 -17.47 -11.77 22.38
CA ARG A 284 -18.80 -11.59 22.96
C ARG A 284 -19.72 -12.79 22.71
N THR A 285 -19.63 -13.40 21.53
CA THR A 285 -20.54 -14.48 21.11
C THR A 285 -20.02 -15.88 21.42
N GLY A 286 -18.72 -16.02 21.68
CA GLY A 286 -18.04 -17.31 21.81
C GLY A 286 -17.95 -18.10 20.50
N LYS A 287 -18.23 -17.49 19.34
CA LYS A 287 -18.29 -18.17 18.03
C LYS A 287 -17.12 -17.74 17.14
N GLY A 288 -16.42 -18.73 16.57
CA GLY A 288 -15.33 -18.52 15.61
C GLY A 288 -13.95 -18.33 16.26
N ILE A 289 -12.92 -18.18 15.42
CA ILE A 289 -11.51 -18.11 15.85
C ILE A 289 -11.18 -16.75 16.47
N VAL A 290 -10.62 -16.75 17.68
CA VAL A 290 -10.17 -15.54 18.37
C VAL A 290 -8.67 -15.61 18.58
N VAL A 291 -7.93 -14.74 17.90
CA VAL A 291 -6.49 -14.58 18.10
C VAL A 291 -6.25 -13.43 19.08
N THR A 292 -5.50 -13.71 20.14
CA THR A 292 -5.32 -12.79 21.29
C THR A 292 -3.87 -12.45 21.58
N ALA A 293 -2.92 -13.16 20.96
CA ALA A 293 -1.49 -12.95 21.09
C ALA A 293 -0.85 -12.84 19.71
N GLY A 294 0.31 -12.20 19.64
CA GLY A 294 1.14 -12.19 18.42
C GLY A 294 1.63 -13.60 18.09
N GLY A 295 1.85 -13.86 16.80
CA GLY A 295 2.45 -15.10 16.33
C GLY A 295 3.95 -15.08 16.63
N PRO A 296 4.47 -15.95 17.50
CA PRO A 296 5.89 -15.91 17.85
C PRO A 296 6.73 -16.24 16.62
N ILE A 297 7.84 -15.51 16.47
CA ILE A 297 8.88 -15.84 15.51
C ILE A 297 9.80 -16.88 16.17
N PRO A 298 9.93 -18.08 15.59
CA PRO A 298 10.90 -19.06 16.06
C PRO A 298 12.34 -18.52 16.04
N PRO A 299 13.22 -18.96 16.97
CA PRO A 299 14.63 -18.60 16.96
C PRO A 299 15.35 -19.31 15.80
N ILE A 300 15.16 -18.81 14.58
CA ILE A 300 15.82 -19.31 13.39
C ILE A 300 17.29 -18.87 13.37
N ASP A 301 18.17 -19.75 12.90
CA ASP A 301 19.58 -19.48 12.65
C ASP A 301 19.76 -18.80 11.27
N GLY A 302 20.76 -17.90 11.19
CA GLY A 302 20.95 -17.05 10.01
C GLY A 302 20.03 -15.84 10.00
N ALA A 303 20.39 -14.81 9.21
CA ALA A 303 19.63 -13.58 9.21
C ALA A 303 18.41 -13.68 8.28
N PRO A 304 17.16 -13.54 8.75
CA PRO A 304 16.14 -12.98 7.89
C PRO A 304 16.44 -11.48 7.75
N ARG A 305 17.32 -11.12 6.80
CA ARG A 305 17.38 -9.73 6.34
C ARG A 305 16.19 -9.51 5.40
N GLY A 306 15.00 -9.28 5.96
CA GLY A 306 13.76 -9.03 5.23
C GLY A 306 12.64 -10.03 5.54
N ASP A 307 11.84 -10.35 4.53
CA ASP A 307 10.70 -11.27 4.67
C ASP A 307 11.13 -12.74 4.75
N PHE A 308 10.48 -13.52 5.62
CA PHE A 308 10.63 -14.99 5.68
C PHE A 308 10.38 -15.69 4.34
N GLU A 309 9.51 -15.11 3.53
CA GLU A 309 9.14 -15.62 2.21
C GLU A 309 9.28 -14.47 1.22
N PRO A 310 10.35 -14.45 0.40
CA PRO A 310 10.59 -13.37 -0.54
C PRO A 310 9.49 -13.31 -1.61
N ALA A 311 9.11 -12.09 -2.00
CA ALA A 311 8.20 -11.89 -3.12
C ALA A 311 8.82 -12.40 -4.43
N ALA A 312 7.97 -12.63 -5.45
CA ALA A 312 8.49 -12.93 -6.78
C ALA A 312 9.24 -11.71 -7.34
N GLY A 313 10.45 -11.92 -7.84
CA GLY A 313 11.22 -10.90 -8.53
C GLY A 313 12.14 -11.59 -9.53
N TRP A 314 11.83 -11.48 -10.82
CA TRP A 314 12.54 -12.23 -11.85
C TRP A 314 12.36 -11.59 -13.22
N SER A 315 13.37 -11.75 -14.06
CA SER A 315 13.37 -11.28 -15.45
C SER A 315 14.26 -12.21 -16.26
N ARG A 316 13.98 -12.35 -17.56
CA ARG A 316 14.84 -13.06 -18.50
C ARG A 316 14.91 -12.32 -19.83
N ILE A 317 15.94 -12.63 -20.60
CA ILE A 317 16.05 -12.18 -21.98
C ILE A 317 15.04 -12.98 -22.83
N PRO A 318 14.16 -12.32 -23.60
CA PRO A 318 13.30 -12.99 -24.57
C PRO A 318 14.14 -13.70 -25.64
N ASP A 319 13.76 -14.91 -26.04
CA ASP A 319 14.38 -15.60 -27.18
C ASP A 319 13.55 -15.44 -28.45
N THR A 320 14.02 -16.04 -29.55
CA THR A 320 13.36 -15.95 -30.86
C THR A 320 11.91 -16.45 -30.82
N ASP A 321 11.61 -17.48 -30.02
CA ASP A 321 10.25 -18.03 -29.92
C ASP A 321 9.31 -17.06 -29.18
N ASP A 322 9.83 -16.25 -28.26
CA ASP A 322 9.02 -15.23 -27.59
C ASP A 322 8.67 -14.06 -28.51
N LEU A 323 9.61 -13.70 -29.39
CA LEU A 323 9.48 -12.58 -30.34
C LEU A 323 8.66 -12.97 -31.57
N ASP A 324 8.65 -14.26 -31.95
CA ASP A 324 7.92 -14.72 -33.12
C ASP A 324 6.41 -14.44 -32.98
N GLY A 325 5.88 -13.73 -33.97
CA GLY A 325 4.50 -13.27 -34.02
C GLY A 325 4.06 -12.42 -32.82
N ALA A 326 4.99 -11.84 -32.04
CA ALA A 326 4.65 -10.92 -30.96
C ALA A 326 4.22 -9.58 -31.54
N THR A 327 3.02 -9.11 -31.17
CA THR A 327 2.46 -7.83 -31.62
C THR A 327 2.16 -6.90 -30.46
N ALA A 328 2.13 -7.40 -29.22
CA ALA A 328 1.82 -6.59 -28.05
C ALA A 328 2.62 -6.98 -26.80
N LEU A 329 2.83 -6.00 -25.93
CA LEU A 329 3.38 -6.14 -24.58
C LEU A 329 2.25 -5.99 -23.56
N VAL A 330 2.03 -7.05 -22.77
CA VAL A 330 0.94 -7.12 -21.82
C VAL A 330 1.47 -7.35 -20.41
N THR A 331 1.00 -6.55 -19.45
CA THR A 331 1.17 -6.81 -18.02
C THR A 331 -0.17 -7.26 -17.45
N ILE A 332 -0.18 -8.43 -16.80
CA ILE A 332 -1.31 -8.92 -15.99
C ILE A 332 -0.95 -8.86 -14.51
N ASP A 333 -1.89 -8.45 -13.68
CA ASP A 333 -1.73 -8.31 -12.22
C ASP A 333 -2.76 -9.16 -11.46
N GLN A 334 -2.38 -9.73 -10.32
CA GLN A 334 -3.33 -10.46 -9.48
C GLN A 334 -4.24 -9.49 -8.72
N ARG A 335 -5.50 -9.41 -9.18
CA ARG A 335 -6.53 -8.57 -8.58
C ARG A 335 -6.66 -8.78 -7.07
N ALA A 336 -6.19 -7.79 -6.29
CA ALA A 336 -6.19 -7.82 -4.83
C ALA A 336 -5.57 -9.11 -4.25
N ALA A 337 -4.38 -9.49 -4.75
CA ALA A 337 -3.69 -10.74 -4.45
C ALA A 337 -3.66 -11.09 -2.95
N TYR A 338 -3.26 -10.13 -2.12
CA TYR A 338 -3.10 -10.32 -0.68
C TYR A 338 -4.45 -10.55 0.00
N LEU A 339 -5.48 -9.82 -0.40
CA LEU A 339 -6.84 -9.98 0.13
C LEU A 339 -7.43 -11.35 -0.24
N ALA A 340 -7.19 -11.82 -1.47
CA ALA A 340 -7.59 -13.14 -1.91
C ALA A 340 -6.91 -14.23 -1.08
N SER A 341 -5.58 -14.18 -0.94
CA SER A 341 -4.78 -15.13 -0.16
C SER A 341 -5.14 -15.12 1.32
N ALA A 342 -5.27 -13.94 1.94
CA ALA A 342 -5.70 -13.80 3.33
C ALA A 342 -7.08 -14.41 3.58
N GLY A 343 -7.99 -14.31 2.62
CA GLY A 343 -9.27 -14.98 2.70
C GLY A 343 -9.14 -16.50 2.64
N MET A 344 -8.35 -17.04 1.72
CA MET A 344 -8.33 -18.48 1.41
C MET A 344 -7.55 -19.32 2.43
N LEU A 345 -6.43 -18.80 2.94
CA LEU A 345 -5.48 -19.57 3.72
C LEU A 345 -6.00 -19.94 5.12
N SER A 346 -5.53 -21.09 5.60
CA SER A 346 -5.61 -21.48 7.01
C SER A 346 -4.34 -20.99 7.71
N PHE A 347 -4.50 -20.26 8.81
CA PHE A 347 -3.41 -19.66 9.57
C PHE A 347 -3.29 -20.31 10.94
N GLY A 348 -2.06 -20.50 11.39
CA GLY A 348 -1.75 -21.00 12.72
C GLY A 348 -1.92 -19.92 13.79
N TYR A 349 -2.37 -20.31 14.98
CA TYR A 349 -2.50 -19.40 16.12
C TYR A 349 -2.34 -20.17 17.44
N GLY A 350 -2.19 -19.44 18.55
CA GLY A 350 -1.98 -20.04 19.86
C GLY A 350 -0.52 -20.47 20.08
N ARG A 351 -0.33 -21.68 20.62
CA ARG A 351 1.01 -22.18 20.99
C ARG A 351 1.74 -22.74 19.78
N VAL A 352 3.06 -22.57 19.78
CA VAL A 352 3.97 -23.15 18.79
C VAL A 352 4.79 -24.25 19.42
N ARG A 353 4.95 -25.35 18.68
CA ARG A 353 5.77 -26.50 19.03
C ARG A 353 6.95 -26.60 18.07
N ASN A 354 8.13 -26.85 18.62
CA ASN A 354 9.29 -27.25 17.86
C ASN A 354 9.28 -28.78 17.68
N LEU A 355 9.54 -29.24 16.46
CA LEU A 355 9.66 -30.64 16.07
C LEU A 355 11.01 -30.81 15.37
N THR A 356 11.67 -31.94 15.59
CA THR A 356 13.02 -32.21 15.07
C THR A 356 13.11 -33.60 14.44
N GLY A 357 13.94 -33.74 13.40
CA GLY A 357 14.22 -35.00 12.73
C GLY A 357 12.94 -35.70 12.25
N ALA A 358 12.81 -36.98 12.59
CA ALA A 358 11.69 -37.82 12.15
C ALA A 358 10.30 -37.27 12.55
N ASP A 359 10.19 -36.56 13.66
CA ASP A 359 8.91 -35.96 14.08
C ASP A 359 8.50 -34.80 13.17
N ALA A 360 9.48 -34.02 12.66
CA ALA A 360 9.22 -32.95 11.70
C ALA A 360 8.81 -33.53 10.34
N ALA A 361 9.54 -34.52 9.83
CA ALA A 361 9.20 -35.22 8.58
C ALA A 361 7.82 -35.90 8.66
N ALA A 362 7.51 -36.56 9.77
CA ALA A 362 6.21 -37.20 9.98
C ALA A 362 5.06 -36.17 10.04
N ALA A 363 5.28 -34.99 10.62
CA ALA A 363 4.28 -33.92 10.64
C ALA A 363 4.02 -33.35 9.23
N ALA A 364 5.07 -33.20 8.42
CA ALA A 364 4.97 -32.76 7.03
C ALA A 364 4.23 -33.78 6.15
N ALA A 365 4.35 -35.08 6.43
CA ALA A 365 3.71 -36.16 5.67
C ALA A 365 2.22 -36.38 5.97
N THR A 366 1.63 -35.59 6.86
CA THR A 366 0.19 -35.69 7.12
C THR A 366 -0.62 -35.10 5.96
N ASP A 367 -1.84 -35.63 5.70
CA ASP A 367 -2.74 -35.13 4.63
C ASP A 367 -3.02 -33.62 4.74
N LYS A 368 -2.94 -33.09 5.97
CA LYS A 368 -3.05 -31.65 6.25
C LYS A 368 -1.93 -31.25 7.21
N PRO A 369 -0.75 -30.91 6.67
CA PRO A 369 0.36 -30.49 7.48
C PRO A 369 -0.05 -29.32 8.38
N PRO A 370 0.44 -29.27 9.63
CA PRO A 370 0.15 -28.15 10.51
C PRO A 370 0.76 -26.86 9.92
N PHE A 371 0.10 -25.74 10.16
CA PHE A 371 0.63 -24.44 9.79
C PHE A 371 1.92 -24.17 10.57
N GLY A 372 2.98 -23.81 9.86
CA GLY A 372 4.27 -23.56 10.47
C GLY A 372 5.34 -23.16 9.45
N ILE A 373 6.58 -23.23 9.92
CA ILE A 373 7.78 -23.14 9.10
C ILE A 373 8.60 -24.42 9.22
N TRP A 374 9.29 -24.76 8.14
CA TRP A 374 9.97 -26.03 7.95
C TRP A 374 11.40 -25.75 7.51
N ARG A 375 12.38 -26.33 8.20
CA ARG A 375 13.77 -26.33 7.78
C ARG A 375 13.96 -27.46 6.79
N VAL A 376 14.24 -27.09 5.55
CA VAL A 376 14.35 -28.01 4.42
C VAL A 376 15.68 -27.80 3.71
N THR A 377 16.09 -28.83 2.99
CA THR A 377 17.10 -28.74 1.94
C THR A 377 16.37 -28.69 0.61
N LEU A 378 16.32 -27.51 -0.02
CA LEU A 378 15.82 -27.39 -1.38
C LEU A 378 16.86 -28.02 -2.33
N PRO A 379 16.46 -28.94 -3.21
CA PRO A 379 17.42 -29.58 -4.10
C PRO A 379 17.88 -28.61 -5.21
N ALA A 380 18.99 -28.95 -5.86
CA ALA A 380 19.48 -28.20 -7.02
C ALA A 380 18.44 -28.27 -8.16
N ALA A 381 17.94 -27.12 -8.61
CA ALA A 381 16.81 -27.09 -9.54
C ALA A 381 17.13 -27.73 -10.90
N GLY A 382 18.39 -27.67 -11.36
CA GLY A 382 18.85 -28.27 -12.61
C GLY A 382 18.79 -29.80 -12.65
N GLN A 383 18.52 -30.47 -11.52
CA GLN A 383 18.28 -31.91 -11.47
C GLN A 383 16.86 -32.30 -11.90
N TYR A 384 15.96 -31.32 -12.02
CA TYR A 384 14.55 -31.53 -12.32
C TYR A 384 14.19 -30.90 -13.67
N ALA A 385 13.20 -31.50 -14.34
CA ALA A 385 12.70 -31.03 -15.64
C ALA A 385 11.76 -29.83 -15.47
N LEU A 386 12.27 -28.73 -14.93
CA LEU A 386 11.52 -27.48 -14.75
C LEU A 386 11.52 -26.62 -16.01
N PRO A 387 10.45 -25.85 -16.27
CA PRO A 387 10.42 -24.91 -17.38
C PRO A 387 11.47 -23.81 -17.20
N THR A 388 12.38 -23.69 -18.17
CA THR A 388 13.47 -22.71 -18.17
C THR A 388 12.98 -21.27 -18.32
N LYS A 389 11.78 -21.07 -18.89
CA LYS A 389 11.14 -19.77 -19.09
C LYS A 389 10.27 -19.31 -17.91
N LEU A 390 10.47 -19.86 -16.72
CA LEU A 390 9.84 -19.42 -15.48
C LEU A 390 10.88 -19.20 -14.38
N PRO A 391 10.60 -18.37 -13.37
CA PRO A 391 11.42 -18.32 -12.17
C PRO A 391 11.49 -19.70 -11.50
N LEU A 392 12.37 -19.93 -10.53
CA LEU A 392 12.29 -21.14 -9.72
C LEU A 392 11.06 -21.10 -8.78
N PRO A 393 10.50 -22.27 -8.38
CA PRO A 393 9.35 -22.32 -7.47
C PRO A 393 9.55 -21.57 -6.15
N HIS A 394 10.77 -21.60 -5.61
CA HIS A 394 11.16 -20.85 -4.42
C HIS A 394 12.38 -19.96 -4.72
N PRO A 395 12.38 -18.65 -4.37
CA PRO A 395 13.45 -17.73 -4.76
C PRO A 395 14.84 -18.02 -4.16
N ALA A 396 14.90 -18.77 -3.06
CA ALA A 396 16.17 -19.18 -2.47
C ALA A 396 16.81 -20.41 -3.17
N MET A 397 16.12 -21.05 -4.12
CA MET A 397 16.70 -22.18 -4.86
C MET A 397 17.83 -21.71 -5.77
N LEU A 398 18.80 -22.60 -5.97
CA LEU A 398 19.87 -22.44 -6.95
C LEU A 398 19.79 -23.59 -7.95
N ASP A 399 20.32 -23.35 -9.16
CA ASP A 399 20.25 -24.34 -10.24
C ASP A 399 21.23 -25.50 -10.06
N ASP A 400 22.40 -25.23 -9.49
CA ASP A 400 23.55 -26.13 -9.48
C ASP A 400 23.84 -26.78 -8.12
N GLN A 401 23.28 -26.23 -7.04
CA GLN A 401 23.52 -26.73 -5.68
C GLN A 401 22.27 -26.70 -4.79
N PRO A 402 22.15 -27.65 -3.84
CA PRO A 402 21.08 -27.61 -2.86
C PRO A 402 21.27 -26.44 -1.88
N VAL A 403 20.15 -25.94 -1.35
CA VAL A 403 20.13 -24.81 -0.41
C VAL A 403 19.30 -25.17 0.82
N GLN A 404 19.90 -25.07 1.99
CA GLN A 404 19.17 -25.18 3.25
C GLN A 404 18.49 -23.86 3.58
N THR A 405 17.18 -23.90 3.84
CA THR A 405 16.42 -22.69 4.22
C THR A 405 15.17 -23.04 5.03
N TRP A 406 14.51 -22.00 5.54
CA TRP A 406 13.20 -22.09 6.18
C TRP A 406 12.10 -21.72 5.18
N ILE A 407 11.09 -22.58 5.03
CA ILE A 407 9.93 -22.33 4.17
C ILE A 407 8.63 -22.44 4.96
N THR A 408 7.58 -21.75 4.52
CA THR A 408 6.24 -21.91 5.11
C THR A 408 5.56 -23.21 4.66
N THR A 409 4.55 -23.68 5.39
CA THR A 409 3.68 -24.80 4.94
C THR A 409 3.11 -24.55 3.54
N VAL A 410 2.82 -23.30 3.18
CA VAL A 410 2.32 -22.96 1.84
C VAL A 410 3.38 -23.20 0.76
N SER A 411 4.64 -22.87 1.03
CA SER A 411 5.75 -23.19 0.11
C SER A 411 6.03 -24.68 0.04
N LEU A 412 5.89 -25.40 1.16
CA LEU A 412 5.97 -26.87 1.19
C LEU A 412 4.93 -27.48 0.24
N ASP A 413 3.65 -27.11 0.41
CA ASP A 413 2.56 -27.56 -0.48
C ASP A 413 2.83 -27.16 -1.94
N GLY A 414 3.33 -25.94 -2.17
CA GLY A 414 3.63 -25.43 -3.51
C GLY A 414 4.77 -26.17 -4.21
N LEU A 415 5.80 -26.60 -3.47
CA LEU A 415 6.92 -27.37 -4.00
C LEU A 415 6.49 -28.80 -4.36
N CYS A 416 5.68 -29.44 -3.52
CA CYS A 416 5.14 -30.77 -3.78
C CYS A 416 4.06 -30.79 -4.88
N ALA A 417 3.44 -29.65 -5.17
CA ALA A 417 2.44 -29.57 -6.24
C ALA A 417 3.03 -29.89 -7.62
N PRO A 418 2.24 -30.46 -8.55
CA PRO A 418 2.72 -30.79 -9.88
C PRO A 418 3.31 -29.60 -10.63
N ILE A 419 4.28 -29.86 -11.51
CA ILE A 419 4.88 -28.84 -12.40
C ILE A 419 3.80 -28.14 -13.23
N ALA A 420 2.80 -28.89 -13.72
CA ALA A 420 1.66 -28.35 -14.48
C ALA A 420 0.83 -27.31 -13.69
N ASP A 421 0.90 -27.35 -12.36
CA ASP A 421 0.21 -26.44 -11.44
C ASP A 421 1.14 -25.37 -10.85
N GLY A 422 2.33 -25.20 -11.45
CA GLY A 422 3.33 -24.20 -11.05
C GLY A 422 4.23 -24.63 -9.89
N GLY A 423 4.15 -25.87 -9.43
CA GLY A 423 5.04 -26.43 -8.41
C GLY A 423 6.31 -27.05 -8.98
N MET A 424 6.89 -28.01 -8.26
CA MET A 424 8.08 -28.76 -8.63
C MET A 424 7.84 -30.28 -8.71
N GLY A 425 6.74 -30.76 -8.14
CA GLY A 425 6.41 -32.19 -8.06
C GLY A 425 7.35 -32.97 -7.15
N LEU A 426 7.91 -32.32 -6.13
CA LEU A 426 8.81 -32.97 -5.17
C LEU A 426 8.06 -33.93 -4.26
N ASP A 427 8.68 -35.06 -3.97
CA ASP A 427 8.29 -35.86 -2.83
C ASP A 427 8.84 -35.21 -1.54
N LEU A 428 8.18 -35.42 -0.40
CA LEU A 428 8.62 -34.84 0.87
C LEU A 428 10.03 -35.31 1.28
N ASP A 429 10.40 -36.52 0.86
CA ASP A 429 11.73 -37.09 1.11
C ASP A 429 12.84 -36.32 0.37
N ASP A 430 12.52 -35.65 -0.76
CA ASP A 430 13.49 -34.82 -1.50
C ASP A 430 13.87 -33.54 -0.75
N LEU A 431 13.08 -33.14 0.25
CA LEU A 431 13.23 -31.88 0.97
C LEU A 431 14.06 -31.99 2.26
N ASP A 432 14.48 -33.20 2.66
CA ASP A 432 15.29 -33.46 3.87
C ASP A 432 14.84 -32.62 5.07
N ILE A 433 13.59 -32.81 5.49
CA ILE A 433 12.95 -32.00 6.53
C ILE A 433 13.57 -32.35 7.89
N THR A 434 14.35 -31.42 8.44
CA THR A 434 15.14 -31.65 9.66
C THR A 434 14.55 -31.01 10.91
N GLU A 435 13.77 -29.95 10.74
CA GLU A 435 13.19 -29.20 11.86
C GLU A 435 11.89 -28.50 11.41
N ALA A 436 10.95 -28.32 12.34
CA ALA A 436 9.75 -27.53 12.10
C ALA A 436 9.30 -26.78 13.35
N TRP A 437 8.72 -25.60 13.14
CA TRP A 437 7.99 -24.85 14.17
C TRP A 437 6.54 -24.72 13.73
N VAL A 438 5.66 -25.45 14.40
CA VAL A 438 4.27 -25.64 13.98
C VAL A 438 3.29 -25.17 15.05
N TYR A 439 2.17 -24.62 14.63
CA TYR A 439 1.12 -24.17 15.54
C TYR A 439 0.21 -25.33 15.93
N GLU A 440 -0.21 -25.35 17.20
CA GLU A 440 -1.17 -26.35 17.72
C GLU A 440 -2.57 -26.16 17.14
N GLU A 441 -2.95 -24.91 16.85
CA GLU A 441 -4.24 -24.56 16.30
C GLU A 441 -4.06 -23.89 14.93
N GLN A 442 -4.95 -24.22 13.99
CA GLN A 442 -4.99 -23.57 12.68
C GLN A 442 -6.42 -23.41 12.17
N GLY A 443 -6.66 -22.37 11.37
CA GLY A 443 -7.94 -22.18 10.69
C GLY A 443 -8.02 -20.87 9.91
N ARG A 444 -9.17 -20.61 9.27
CA ARG A 444 -9.37 -19.41 8.44
C ARG A 444 -9.62 -18.15 9.28
N ALA A 445 -8.59 -17.71 10.02
CA ALA A 445 -8.66 -16.59 10.96
C ALA A 445 -9.10 -15.27 10.30
N LEU A 446 -8.64 -15.03 9.07
CA LEU A 446 -8.88 -13.81 8.27
C LEU A 446 -10.05 -13.92 7.27
N ASP A 447 -10.80 -15.02 7.21
CA ASP A 447 -11.88 -15.19 6.22
C ASP A 447 -12.97 -14.11 6.33
N LYS A 448 -13.48 -13.86 7.54
CA LYS A 448 -14.48 -12.80 7.77
C LYS A 448 -13.92 -11.40 7.48
N TRP A 449 -12.65 -11.17 7.80
CA TRP A 449 -11.96 -9.90 7.52
C TRP A 449 -11.85 -9.67 6.00
N ALA A 450 -11.39 -10.69 5.27
CA ALA A 450 -11.29 -10.63 3.82
C ALA A 450 -12.65 -10.49 3.15
N LYS A 451 -13.69 -11.12 3.71
CA LYS A 451 -15.07 -10.99 3.24
C LYS A 451 -15.58 -9.54 3.34
N VAL A 452 -15.44 -8.91 4.51
CA VAL A 452 -15.87 -7.51 4.72
C VAL A 452 -15.19 -6.57 3.72
N LEU A 453 -13.87 -6.67 3.57
CA LEU A 453 -13.13 -5.82 2.63
C LEU A 453 -13.44 -6.13 1.15
N ARG A 454 -13.71 -7.39 0.81
CA ARG A 454 -14.14 -7.78 -0.54
C ARG A 454 -15.49 -7.18 -0.89
N GLU A 455 -16.47 -7.29 0.00
CA GLU A 455 -17.82 -6.74 -0.18
C GLU A 455 -17.77 -5.22 -0.30
N ALA A 456 -17.02 -4.55 0.58
CA ALA A 456 -16.80 -3.11 0.52
C ALA A 456 -16.11 -2.68 -0.80
N ARG A 457 -15.12 -3.45 -1.26
CA ARG A 457 -14.42 -3.18 -2.53
C ARG A 457 -15.35 -3.36 -3.73
N ALA A 458 -16.23 -4.37 -3.72
CA ALA A 458 -17.21 -4.55 -4.77
C ALA A 458 -18.11 -3.31 -4.89
N VAL A 459 -18.62 -2.78 -3.77
CA VAL A 459 -19.42 -1.54 -3.78
C VAL A 459 -18.64 -0.36 -4.37
N ALA A 460 -17.36 -0.18 -4.00
CA ALA A 460 -16.55 0.91 -4.55
C ALA A 460 -16.31 0.76 -6.07
N VAL A 461 -16.22 -0.48 -6.58
CA VAL A 461 -16.12 -0.75 -8.02
C VAL A 461 -17.46 -0.47 -8.71
N ASP A 462 -18.56 -1.00 -8.18
CA ASP A 462 -19.90 -0.88 -8.77
C ASP A 462 -20.38 0.58 -8.84
N THR A 463 -19.94 1.41 -7.88
CA THR A 463 -20.26 2.85 -7.82
C THR A 463 -19.23 3.73 -8.52
N ASN A 464 -18.18 3.14 -9.10
CA ASN A 464 -17.05 3.85 -9.70
C ASN A 464 -16.38 4.86 -8.73
N ASP A 465 -16.33 4.54 -7.45
CA ASP A 465 -15.69 5.35 -6.41
C ASP A 465 -14.18 5.03 -6.35
N ALA A 466 -13.41 5.73 -7.19
CA ALA A 466 -11.98 5.53 -7.31
C ALA A 466 -11.23 5.77 -5.99
N ALA A 467 -11.63 6.77 -5.20
CA ALA A 467 -11.00 7.08 -3.91
C ALA A 467 -11.19 5.93 -2.92
N MET A 468 -12.42 5.42 -2.77
CA MET A 468 -12.68 4.33 -1.83
C MET A 468 -12.10 3.00 -2.31
N LYS A 469 -12.09 2.73 -3.62
CA LYS A 469 -11.42 1.55 -4.19
C LYS A 469 -9.92 1.53 -3.85
N ARG A 470 -9.24 2.67 -3.99
CA ARG A 470 -7.81 2.81 -3.64
C ARG A 470 -7.57 2.70 -2.15
N PHE A 471 -8.38 3.41 -1.33
CA PHE A 471 -8.30 3.36 0.12
C PHE A 471 -8.41 1.92 0.66
N LEU A 472 -9.35 1.13 0.14
CA LEU A 472 -9.48 -0.29 0.50
C LEU A 472 -8.25 -1.10 0.08
N GLY A 473 -7.73 -0.81 -1.12
CA GLY A 473 -6.42 -1.25 -1.61
C GLY A 473 -5.32 -1.11 -0.57
N ALA A 474 -5.11 0.12 -0.12
CA ALA A 474 -4.13 0.46 0.90
C ALA A 474 -4.45 -0.16 2.26
N CYS A 475 -5.73 -0.34 2.62
CA CYS A 475 -6.13 -0.96 3.89
C CYS A 475 -5.63 -2.41 4.00
N TYR A 476 -5.92 -3.26 3.00
CA TYR A 476 -5.48 -4.66 3.07
C TYR A 476 -3.99 -4.80 2.80
N LYS A 477 -3.40 -4.06 1.85
CA LYS A 477 -1.96 -4.12 1.57
C LYS A 477 -1.15 -3.65 2.77
N GLY A 478 -1.51 -2.49 3.33
CA GLY A 478 -0.84 -1.91 4.49
C GLY A 478 -1.00 -2.75 5.76
N TYR A 479 -2.17 -3.33 6.00
CA TYR A 479 -2.38 -4.19 7.17
C TYR A 479 -1.53 -5.47 7.09
N VAL A 480 -1.55 -6.17 5.95
CA VAL A 480 -0.73 -7.37 5.73
C VAL A 480 0.76 -7.04 5.82
N GLY A 481 1.20 -5.94 5.20
CA GLY A 481 2.59 -5.48 5.24
C GLY A 481 3.10 -5.26 6.67
N ARG A 482 2.28 -4.66 7.55
CA ARG A 482 2.66 -4.38 8.94
C ARG A 482 2.65 -5.60 9.86
N MET A 483 2.12 -6.75 9.46
CA MET A 483 2.08 -7.94 10.33
C MET A 483 3.48 -8.42 10.77
N VAL A 484 4.54 -8.10 10.02
CA VAL A 484 5.92 -8.52 10.35
C VAL A 484 6.61 -7.61 11.38
N ASN A 485 6.24 -6.33 11.44
CA ASN A 485 6.93 -5.33 12.24
C ASN A 485 6.31 -5.24 13.66
N PRO A 486 7.00 -5.70 14.72
CA PRO A 486 6.47 -5.62 16.08
C PRO A 486 6.34 -4.18 16.60
N ASP A 487 7.17 -3.26 16.11
CA ASP A 487 7.19 -1.86 16.55
C ASP A 487 5.92 -1.10 16.11
N MET A 488 5.22 -1.60 15.10
CA MET A 488 3.91 -1.09 14.67
C MET A 488 2.78 -1.49 15.64
N TRP A 489 3.02 -2.47 16.51
CA TRP A 489 2.03 -3.12 17.40
C TRP A 489 2.47 -3.19 18.86
N THR A 490 3.21 -2.18 19.34
CA THR A 490 3.82 -2.14 20.68
C THR A 490 2.81 -2.17 21.83
N ALA A 491 1.63 -1.57 21.64
CA ALA A 491 0.59 -1.58 22.67
C ALA A 491 0.13 -3.02 22.95
N THR A 492 0.14 -3.47 24.20
CA THR A 492 -0.22 -4.85 24.60
C THR A 492 -1.53 -5.34 24.00
N ARG A 493 -2.53 -4.45 23.90
CA ARG A 493 -3.85 -4.75 23.32
C ARG A 493 -3.86 -4.95 21.79
N MET A 494 -2.75 -4.70 21.11
CA MET A 494 -2.58 -4.74 19.66
C MET A 494 -1.57 -5.80 19.21
N GLN A 495 -0.87 -6.45 20.15
CA GLN A 495 0.17 -7.43 19.84
C GLN A 495 -0.34 -8.60 18.99
N HIS A 496 -1.64 -8.92 19.04
CA HIS A 496 -2.26 -9.96 18.19
C HIS A 496 -2.23 -9.64 16.69
N HIS A 497 -1.91 -8.41 16.29
CA HIS A 497 -1.70 -8.05 14.88
C HIS A 497 -0.30 -8.39 14.37
N HIS A 498 0.67 -8.58 15.27
CA HIS A 498 1.99 -9.07 14.88
C HIS A 498 1.87 -10.55 14.51
N GLN A 499 1.86 -10.83 13.20
CA GLN A 499 1.61 -12.15 12.61
C GLN A 499 2.57 -12.40 11.42
N PRO A 500 3.89 -12.43 11.67
CA PRO A 500 4.91 -12.50 10.62
C PRO A 500 4.77 -13.73 9.72
N LEU A 501 4.43 -14.89 10.29
CA LEU A 501 4.24 -16.12 9.52
C LEU A 501 2.95 -16.12 8.68
N TRP A 502 1.91 -15.38 9.09
CA TRP A 502 0.71 -15.21 8.26
C TRP A 502 1.05 -14.42 7.01
N ARG A 503 1.82 -13.33 7.16
CA ARG A 503 2.32 -12.54 6.05
C ARG A 503 3.16 -13.41 5.10
N ALA A 504 4.11 -14.17 5.64
CA ALA A 504 4.96 -15.07 4.86
C ALA A 504 4.13 -16.06 4.03
N ALA A 505 3.14 -16.71 4.63
CA ALA A 505 2.24 -17.63 3.95
C ALA A 505 1.40 -16.94 2.85
N ILE A 506 0.94 -15.70 3.08
CA ILE A 506 0.23 -14.89 2.07
C ILE A 506 1.14 -14.63 0.86
N MET A 507 2.41 -14.25 1.09
CA MET A 507 3.39 -14.00 0.03
C MET A 507 3.69 -15.27 -0.78
N ALA A 508 3.96 -16.38 -0.09
CA ALA A 508 4.18 -17.68 -0.72
C ALA A 508 3.00 -18.10 -1.61
N HIS A 509 1.76 -17.92 -1.13
CA HIS A 509 0.56 -18.26 -1.88
C HIS A 509 0.38 -17.38 -3.14
N CYS A 510 0.67 -16.08 -3.04
CA CYS A 510 0.63 -15.17 -4.19
C CYS A 510 1.65 -15.57 -5.27
N ARG A 511 2.88 -15.91 -4.87
CA ARG A 511 3.94 -16.37 -5.77
C ARG A 511 3.56 -17.69 -6.46
N TRP A 512 3.11 -18.68 -5.69
CA TRP A 512 2.69 -19.97 -6.25
C TRP A 512 1.50 -19.85 -7.21
N ARG A 513 0.50 -19.02 -6.87
CA ARG A 513 -0.63 -18.73 -7.77
C ARG A 513 -0.15 -18.12 -9.09
N GLY A 514 0.78 -17.18 -9.05
CA GLY A 514 1.36 -16.57 -10.24
C GLY A 514 1.99 -17.60 -11.17
N ARG A 515 2.83 -18.48 -10.62
CA ARG A 515 3.44 -19.60 -11.37
C ARG A 515 2.40 -20.52 -11.99
N ARG A 516 1.34 -20.87 -11.24
CA ARG A 516 0.25 -21.72 -11.75
C ARG A 516 -0.42 -21.11 -12.96
N VAL A 517 -0.71 -19.80 -12.92
CA VAL A 517 -1.31 -19.09 -14.04
C VAL A 517 -0.34 -19.01 -15.22
N ALA A 518 0.94 -18.76 -14.97
CA ALA A 518 1.95 -18.73 -16.03
C ALA A 518 2.08 -20.09 -16.74
N MET A 519 2.05 -21.20 -16.00
CA MET A 519 2.01 -22.56 -16.57
C MET A 519 0.77 -22.83 -17.41
N ARG A 520 -0.39 -22.33 -16.96
CA ARG A 520 -1.64 -22.42 -17.73
C ARG A 520 -1.52 -21.64 -19.05
N ILE A 521 -1.07 -20.38 -19.00
CA ILE A 521 -0.91 -19.52 -20.18
C ILE A 521 0.04 -20.19 -21.18
N ALA A 522 1.21 -20.63 -20.72
CA ALA A 522 2.18 -21.31 -21.57
C ALA A 522 1.61 -22.55 -22.28
N ARG A 523 0.78 -23.34 -21.60
CA ARG A 523 0.11 -24.50 -22.20
C ARG A 523 -0.98 -24.11 -23.22
N GLU A 524 -1.70 -23.03 -22.96
CA GLU A 524 -2.85 -22.61 -23.77
C GLU A 524 -2.45 -21.76 -24.99
N THR A 525 -1.40 -20.95 -24.87
CA THR A 525 -1.02 -19.97 -25.89
C THR A 525 0.41 -20.11 -26.40
N GLY A 526 1.23 -20.95 -25.74
CA GLY A 526 2.67 -21.05 -26.01
C GLY A 526 3.48 -19.86 -25.48
N ARG A 527 2.84 -18.83 -24.89
CA ARG A 527 3.51 -17.62 -24.41
C ARG A 527 4.04 -17.79 -22.99
N TRP A 528 5.24 -17.27 -22.77
CA TRP A 528 5.92 -17.30 -21.48
C TRP A 528 6.17 -15.89 -20.96
N PRO A 529 6.22 -15.70 -19.63
CA PRO A 529 6.53 -14.40 -19.08
C PRO A 529 8.01 -14.06 -19.31
N ILE A 530 8.28 -12.76 -19.45
CA ILE A 530 9.64 -12.21 -19.56
C ILE A 530 10.06 -11.48 -18.28
N ARG A 531 9.09 -11.09 -17.44
CA ARG A 531 9.32 -10.44 -16.15
C ARG A 531 8.18 -10.74 -15.18
N THR A 532 8.50 -10.82 -13.89
CA THR A 532 7.54 -10.72 -12.80
C THR A 532 8.09 -9.88 -11.66
N MET A 533 7.21 -9.10 -11.04
CA MET A 533 7.45 -8.36 -9.82
C MET A 533 6.24 -8.53 -8.90
N THR A 534 6.45 -9.07 -7.70
CA THR A 534 5.44 -9.40 -6.69
C THR A 534 4.28 -10.26 -7.22
N ASP A 535 3.22 -9.61 -7.69
CA ASP A 535 1.95 -10.16 -8.15
C ASP A 535 1.65 -9.82 -9.63
N SER A 536 2.54 -9.06 -10.28
CA SER A 536 2.46 -8.63 -11.67
C SER A 536 3.40 -9.43 -12.57
N TRP A 537 2.96 -9.75 -13.80
CA TRP A 537 3.66 -10.59 -14.77
C TRP A 537 3.56 -9.99 -16.17
N VAL A 538 4.67 -9.93 -16.89
CA VAL A 538 4.80 -9.28 -18.20
C VAL A 538 5.03 -10.33 -19.28
N TYR A 539 4.30 -10.21 -20.39
CA TYR A 539 4.30 -11.12 -21.53
C TYR A 539 4.43 -10.36 -22.84
N LEU A 540 5.13 -10.98 -23.80
CA LEU A 540 4.97 -10.68 -25.22
C LEU A 540 3.86 -11.60 -25.75
N VAL A 541 2.86 -11.03 -26.41
CA VAL A 541 1.71 -11.77 -26.94
C VAL A 541 1.50 -11.44 -28.42
N GLY A 542 0.90 -12.39 -29.15
CA GLY A 542 0.55 -12.19 -30.55
C GLY A 542 -0.84 -11.60 -30.74
N GLU A 543 -1.16 -11.31 -32.00
CA GLU A 543 -2.41 -10.64 -32.37
C GLU A 543 -3.64 -11.41 -31.87
N GLY A 544 -4.52 -10.71 -31.15
CA GLY A 544 -5.76 -11.27 -30.61
C GLY A 544 -5.60 -12.31 -29.49
N GLN A 545 -4.38 -12.53 -28.97
CA GLN A 545 -4.16 -13.41 -27.82
C GLN A 545 -4.54 -12.71 -26.51
N ASP A 546 -5.63 -13.16 -25.89
CA ASP A 546 -6.01 -12.73 -24.54
C ASP A 546 -5.54 -13.74 -23.49
N ILE A 547 -4.70 -13.26 -22.57
CA ILE A 547 -4.13 -14.04 -21.46
C ILE A 547 -4.69 -13.63 -20.09
N ALA A 548 -5.48 -12.56 -20.05
CA ALA A 548 -6.09 -12.05 -18.83
C ALA A 548 -7.36 -12.86 -18.48
N ASP A 549 -7.78 -12.74 -17.23
CA ASP A 549 -9.05 -13.26 -16.72
C ASP A 549 -9.94 -12.08 -16.37
N ASP A 550 -10.95 -11.80 -17.19
CA ASP A 550 -11.85 -10.65 -17.04
C ASP A 550 -12.84 -10.80 -15.87
N SER A 551 -12.86 -11.94 -15.18
CA SER A 551 -13.82 -12.15 -14.09
C SER A 551 -13.56 -11.25 -12.90
N ASP A 552 -14.63 -10.82 -12.22
CA ASP A 552 -14.57 -10.01 -10.99
C ASP A 552 -14.01 -10.74 -9.76
N ALA A 553 -13.58 -12.00 -9.93
CA ALA A 553 -13.02 -12.80 -8.87
C ALA A 553 -11.66 -12.26 -8.40
N LEU A 554 -11.48 -12.16 -7.07
CA LEU A 554 -10.19 -11.77 -6.50
C LEU A 554 -9.14 -12.87 -6.70
N GLY A 555 -7.88 -12.46 -6.84
CA GLY A 555 -6.72 -13.32 -7.04
C GLY A 555 -6.55 -13.82 -8.48
N LYS A 556 -7.46 -13.45 -9.40
CA LYS A 556 -7.28 -13.71 -10.83
C LYS A 556 -6.32 -12.71 -11.46
N MET A 557 -5.59 -13.14 -12.48
CA MET A 557 -4.68 -12.30 -13.26
C MET A 557 -5.48 -11.48 -14.25
N THR A 558 -5.52 -10.17 -14.06
CA THR A 558 -6.32 -9.26 -14.89
C THR A 558 -5.41 -8.29 -15.62
N LEU A 559 -5.84 -7.81 -16.79
CA LEU A 559 -5.07 -6.86 -17.57
C LEU A 559 -4.79 -5.58 -16.77
N GLU A 560 -3.53 -5.19 -16.68
CA GLU A 560 -3.09 -3.94 -16.05
C GLU A 560 -2.57 -2.94 -17.08
N LYS A 561 -1.69 -3.39 -17.98
CA LYS A 561 -1.12 -2.57 -19.05
C LYS A 561 -1.11 -3.34 -20.36
N HIS A 562 -1.36 -2.62 -21.45
CA HIS A 562 -1.33 -3.14 -22.81
C HIS A 562 -0.74 -2.07 -23.74
N VAL A 563 0.26 -2.46 -24.52
CA VAL A 563 0.85 -1.62 -25.57
C VAL A 563 1.07 -2.48 -26.82
N GLU A 564 0.62 -1.99 -27.97
CA GLU A 564 0.97 -2.56 -29.28
C GLU A 564 2.46 -2.29 -29.56
N LEU A 565 3.19 -3.30 -29.98
CA LEU A 565 4.61 -3.23 -30.25
C LEU A 565 4.87 -2.67 -31.65
N THR A 566 5.80 -1.73 -31.73
CA THR A 566 6.38 -1.29 -33.02
C THR A 566 7.57 -2.18 -33.40
N ASP A 567 7.95 -2.16 -34.67
CA ASP A 567 9.16 -2.86 -35.14
C ASP A 567 10.42 -2.44 -34.35
N GLU A 568 10.52 -1.16 -33.98
CA GLU A 568 11.63 -0.64 -33.15
C GLU A 568 11.63 -1.23 -31.73
N MET A 569 10.45 -1.40 -31.12
CA MET A 569 10.33 -2.04 -29.80
C MET A 569 10.70 -3.53 -29.88
N ILE A 570 10.26 -4.23 -30.94
CA ILE A 570 10.62 -5.64 -31.16
C ILE A 570 12.14 -5.78 -31.34
N LEU A 571 12.76 -4.89 -32.12
CA LEU A 571 14.21 -4.85 -32.29
C LEU A 571 14.93 -4.56 -30.97
N SER A 572 14.39 -3.69 -30.12
CA SER A 572 14.96 -3.40 -28.80
C SER A 572 14.94 -4.63 -27.88
N PHE A 573 13.84 -5.39 -27.88
CA PHE A 573 13.80 -6.67 -27.16
C PHE A 573 14.76 -7.71 -27.75
N ALA A 574 14.91 -7.76 -29.07
CA ALA A 574 15.84 -8.68 -29.73
C ALA A 574 17.31 -8.33 -29.49
N ALA A 575 17.62 -7.05 -29.26
CA ALA A 575 18.95 -6.54 -29.00
C ALA A 575 19.34 -6.57 -27.51
N ALA A 576 18.41 -6.90 -26.61
CA ALA A 576 18.69 -6.95 -25.18
C ALA A 576 19.72 -8.05 -24.84
N GLU A 577 20.83 -7.65 -24.22
CA GLU A 577 21.90 -8.58 -23.80
C GLU A 577 21.81 -8.91 -22.30
N THR A 578 21.08 -8.09 -21.54
CA THR A 578 20.93 -8.23 -20.09
C THR A 578 19.47 -8.15 -19.66
N THR A 579 19.18 -8.66 -18.46
CA THR A 579 17.86 -8.48 -17.84
C THR A 579 17.55 -7.04 -17.49
N HIS A 580 18.57 -6.18 -17.37
CA HIS A 580 18.38 -4.75 -17.15
C HIS A 580 17.85 -4.09 -18.44
N ASP A 581 18.44 -4.39 -19.60
CA ASP A 581 17.98 -3.89 -20.91
C ASP A 581 16.51 -4.26 -21.17
N VAL A 582 16.10 -5.47 -20.79
CA VAL A 582 14.70 -5.91 -20.87
C VAL A 582 13.78 -5.04 -20.00
N ARG A 583 14.22 -4.68 -18.79
CA ARG A 583 13.44 -3.81 -17.89
C ARG A 583 13.32 -2.40 -18.46
N LEU A 584 14.42 -1.83 -18.94
CA LEU A 584 14.43 -0.53 -19.62
C LEU A 584 13.50 -0.55 -20.85
N THR A 585 13.54 -1.62 -21.64
CA THR A 585 12.68 -1.78 -22.82
C THR A 585 11.20 -1.87 -22.45
N ILE A 586 10.87 -2.62 -21.39
CA ILE A 586 9.49 -2.67 -20.85
C ILE A 586 9.05 -1.28 -20.36
N ALA A 587 9.93 -0.57 -19.65
CA ALA A 587 9.65 0.77 -19.12
C ALA A 587 9.40 1.77 -20.25
N ALA A 588 10.30 1.79 -21.25
CA ALA A 588 10.17 2.62 -22.45
C ALA A 588 8.90 2.31 -23.24
N ALA A 589 8.55 1.03 -23.42
CA ALA A 589 7.31 0.62 -24.10
C ALA A 589 6.05 1.14 -23.39
N TYR A 590 6.05 1.15 -22.05
CA TYR A 590 4.94 1.72 -21.27
C TYR A 590 4.99 3.24 -21.13
N GLY A 591 5.99 3.92 -21.70
CA GLY A 591 6.18 5.36 -21.57
C GLY A 591 6.55 5.80 -20.15
N SER A 592 7.05 4.88 -19.31
CA SER A 592 7.62 5.19 -18.00
C SER A 592 9.13 5.37 -18.17
N GLN A 593 9.64 6.59 -18.00
CA GLN A 593 11.06 6.78 -17.71
C GLN A 593 11.34 6.15 -16.34
N ASP A 594 12.43 5.39 -16.23
CA ASP A 594 12.79 4.72 -14.98
C ASP A 594 12.88 5.73 -13.83
N GLU A 595 12.13 5.42 -12.77
CA GLU A 595 12.33 5.92 -11.42
C GLU A 595 13.58 5.21 -10.84
N GLU A 596 14.75 5.46 -11.45
CA GLU A 596 16.07 5.12 -10.90
C GLU A 596 16.78 6.41 -10.50
N ASP A 597 16.68 6.75 -9.21
CA ASP A 597 17.75 7.29 -8.36
C ASP A 597 17.55 6.78 -6.93
#